data_AF-A0A503PBE2-F1
#
_entry.id   AF-A0A503PBE2-F1
#
_cell.length_a   1.000
_cell.length_b   1.000
_cell.length_c   1.000
_cell.angle_alpha   90.00
_cell.angle_beta   90.00
_cell.angle_gamma   90.00
#
_symmetry.space_group_name_H-M   'P 1'
#
loop_
_entity.id
_entity.type
_entity.pdbx_description
1 polymer ?
#
loop_
_entity_poly.entity_id
_entity_poly.type
_entity_poly.pdbx_seq_one_letter_code
_entity_poly.pdbx_strand_id
1 'polypeptide(L)'
;MTPNEVKADYRAFLAEAGDTDVVIRRYTGSGADRPFTDTPSLLARVVGYDPKELVGPIQQGDRKVIVFADDLVDAGFELPVRRGDKVVVRGEELNIEAADDSTRRVAGVLIAIEIRARGH
;
A
#
# COMPACT_ATOMS: atom_id res chain seq x y z
N MET A 1 4.68 -23.49 -7.77
CA MET A 1 4.07 -22.26 -8.29
C MET A 1 5.19 -21.27 -8.61
N THR A 2 5.22 -20.76 -9.83
CA THR A 2 6.18 -19.75 -10.28
C THR A 2 5.79 -18.37 -9.75
N PRO A 3 6.70 -17.39 -9.68
CA PRO A 3 6.35 -16.03 -9.29
C PRO A 3 5.24 -15.40 -10.13
N ASN A 4 5.18 -15.70 -11.43
CA ASN A 4 4.14 -15.20 -12.32
C ASN A 4 2.77 -15.80 -12.02
N GLU A 5 2.72 -17.12 -11.74
CA GLU A 5 1.49 -17.78 -11.28
C GLU A 5 1.03 -17.17 -9.94
N VAL A 6 1.94 -16.96 -8.99
CA VAL A 6 1.61 -16.29 -7.72
C VAL A 6 1.05 -14.89 -7.96
N LYS A 7 1.67 -14.09 -8.84
CA LYS A 7 1.18 -12.75 -9.17
C LYS A 7 -0.23 -12.79 -9.77
N ALA A 8 -0.49 -13.72 -10.69
CA ALA A 8 -1.79 -13.88 -11.32
C ALA A 8 -2.87 -14.26 -10.29
N ASP A 9 -2.59 -15.26 -9.45
CA ASP A 9 -3.50 -15.72 -8.40
C ASP A 9 -3.75 -14.61 -7.37
N TYR A 10 -2.69 -13.88 -6.99
CA TYR A 10 -2.79 -12.80 -6.01
C TYR A 10 -3.58 -11.60 -6.56
N ARG A 11 -3.38 -11.27 -7.84
CA ARG A 11 -4.16 -10.25 -8.55
C ARG A 11 -5.64 -10.64 -8.60
N ALA A 12 -5.94 -11.88 -8.95
CA ALA A 12 -7.31 -12.39 -8.97
C ALA A 12 -7.97 -12.32 -7.58
N PHE A 13 -7.24 -12.74 -6.54
CA PHE A 13 -7.70 -12.65 -5.15
C PHE A 13 -8.02 -11.21 -4.73
N LEU A 14 -7.16 -10.24 -5.03
CA LEU A 14 -7.41 -8.84 -4.69
C LEU A 14 -8.52 -8.22 -5.54
N ALA A 15 -8.68 -8.62 -6.80
CA ALA A 15 -9.79 -8.15 -7.63
C ALA A 15 -11.15 -8.67 -7.12
N GLU A 16 -11.19 -9.87 -6.54
CA GLU A 16 -12.42 -10.46 -6.00
C GLU A 16 -12.75 -9.98 -4.58
N ALA A 17 -11.74 -9.93 -3.70
CA ALA A 17 -11.92 -9.75 -2.25
C ALA A 17 -11.21 -8.52 -1.66
N GLY A 18 -10.50 -7.76 -2.49
CA GLY A 18 -9.78 -6.55 -2.09
C GLY A 18 -10.58 -5.26 -2.26
N ASP A 19 -9.94 -4.16 -1.86
CA ASP A 19 -10.37 -2.80 -2.14
C ASP A 19 -9.74 -2.35 -3.47
N THR A 20 -10.54 -1.73 -4.33
CA THR A 20 -10.14 -1.28 -5.67
C THR A 20 -10.05 0.25 -5.80
N ASP A 21 -10.32 0.98 -4.73
CA ASP A 21 -10.35 2.45 -4.67
C ASP A 21 -9.20 3.03 -3.84
N VAL A 22 -8.08 2.31 -3.77
CA VAL A 22 -6.89 2.72 -3.03
C VAL A 22 -5.90 3.40 -3.96
N VAL A 23 -5.36 4.56 -3.57
CA VAL A 23 -4.28 5.23 -4.32
C VAL A 23 -3.11 5.57 -3.42
N ILE A 24 -1.90 5.59 -3.98
CA ILE A 24 -0.73 6.17 -3.32
C ILE A 24 -0.54 7.59 -3.84
N ARG A 25 -0.37 8.52 -2.90
CA ARG A 25 -0.20 9.95 -3.16
C ARG A 25 1.17 10.39 -2.67
N ARG A 26 1.97 10.98 -3.56
CA ARG A 26 3.27 11.57 -3.22
C ARG A 26 3.21 13.08 -3.43
N TYR A 27 3.44 13.81 -2.35
CA TYR A 27 3.61 15.26 -2.41
C TYR A 27 5.03 15.62 -2.86
N THR A 28 5.14 16.70 -3.63
CA THR A 28 6.40 17.31 -4.05
C THR A 28 6.43 18.78 -3.64
N GLY A 29 7.59 19.31 -3.26
CA GLY A 29 7.73 20.69 -2.76
C GLY A 29 7.32 20.86 -1.28
N SER A 30 7.15 22.12 -0.86
CA SER A 30 6.91 22.52 0.52
C SER A 30 5.74 23.51 0.62
N GLY A 31 5.17 23.66 1.83
CA GLY A 31 4.02 24.53 2.09
C GLY A 31 2.67 23.81 2.06
N ALA A 32 1.59 24.56 2.31
CA ALA A 32 0.23 24.04 2.37
C ALA A 32 -0.29 23.61 0.99
N ASP A 33 0.04 24.35 -0.06
CA ASP A 33 -0.43 24.13 -1.44
C ASP A 33 0.58 23.34 -2.29
N ARG A 34 1.38 22.51 -1.62
CA ARG A 34 2.40 21.71 -2.31
C ARG A 34 1.74 20.73 -3.30
N PRO A 35 2.23 20.63 -4.55
CA PRO A 35 1.65 19.73 -5.53
C PRO A 35 1.77 18.27 -5.10
N PHE A 36 0.88 17.42 -5.59
CA PHE A 36 0.94 15.97 -5.40
C PHE A 36 0.65 15.23 -6.70
N THR A 37 1.12 13.99 -6.74
CA THR A 37 0.80 13.04 -7.79
C THR A 37 0.16 11.82 -7.16
N ASP A 38 -0.97 11.40 -7.72
CA ASP A 38 -1.65 10.17 -7.37
C ASP A 38 -1.35 9.09 -8.39
N THR A 39 -1.24 7.86 -7.92
CA THR A 39 -1.36 6.69 -8.80
C THR A 39 -2.80 6.56 -9.31
N PRO A 40 -3.03 5.83 -10.41
CA PRO A 40 -4.33 5.22 -10.66
C PRO A 40 -4.77 4.36 -9.46
N SER A 41 -6.06 4.01 -9.44
CA SER A 41 -6.62 3.05 -8.50
C SER A 41 -5.85 1.73 -8.52
N LEU A 42 -5.42 1.29 -7.34
CA LEU A 42 -4.61 0.10 -7.13
C LEU A 42 -5.47 -1.02 -6.55
N LEU A 43 -5.16 -2.26 -6.92
CA LEU A 43 -5.64 -3.41 -6.18
C LEU A 43 -4.94 -3.48 -4.83
N ALA A 44 -5.73 -3.45 -3.76
CA ALA A 44 -5.21 -3.51 -2.42
C ALA A 44 -6.12 -4.31 -1.50
N ARG A 45 -5.64 -4.60 -0.29
CA ARG A 45 -6.47 -5.10 0.81
C ARG A 45 -6.21 -4.24 2.03
N VAL A 46 -7.26 -3.61 2.56
CA VAL A 46 -7.18 -2.80 3.77
C VAL A 46 -7.73 -3.58 4.95
N VAL A 47 -6.90 -3.81 5.97
CA VAL A 47 -7.32 -4.50 7.20
C VAL A 47 -6.82 -3.76 8.43
N GLY A 48 -7.56 -3.89 9.53
CA GLY A 48 -7.07 -3.49 10.84
C GLY A 48 -6.00 -4.46 11.36
N TYR A 49 -5.26 -4.02 12.38
CA TYR A 49 -4.37 -4.90 13.14
C TYR A 49 -5.15 -5.68 14.21
N ASP A 50 -4.78 -6.94 14.42
CA ASP A 50 -5.30 -7.73 15.54
C ASP A 50 -4.83 -7.12 16.88
N PRO A 51 -5.56 -7.31 18.00
CA PRO A 51 -5.15 -6.81 19.31
C PRO A 51 -3.73 -7.23 19.73
N LYS A 52 -3.29 -8.43 19.33
CA LYS A 52 -1.93 -8.94 19.59
C LYS A 52 -0.83 -8.24 18.77
N GLU A 53 -1.20 -7.60 17.66
CA GLU A 53 -0.29 -6.85 16.79
C GLU A 53 -0.14 -5.39 17.24
N LEU A 54 -0.93 -4.93 18.22
CA LEU A 54 -0.85 -3.59 18.83
C LEU A 54 0.36 -3.50 19.77
N VAL A 55 1.56 -3.68 19.20
CA VAL A 55 2.84 -3.66 19.89
C VAL A 55 3.77 -2.62 19.29
N GLY A 56 4.58 -2.00 20.14
CA GLY A 56 5.53 -0.97 19.75
C GLY A 56 4.85 0.22 19.07
N PRO A 57 5.23 0.58 17.82
CA PRO A 57 4.69 1.75 17.12
C PRO A 57 3.28 1.57 16.54
N ILE A 58 2.72 0.35 16.51
CA ILE A 58 1.38 0.07 15.98
C ILE A 58 0.33 0.44 17.03
N GLN A 59 -0.64 1.27 16.64
CA GLN A 59 -1.69 1.76 17.53
C GLN A 59 -3.08 1.35 17.03
N GLN A 60 -4.06 1.37 17.93
CA GLN A 60 -5.45 1.19 17.55
C GLN A 60 -5.86 2.30 16.56
N GLY A 61 -6.48 1.90 15.44
CA GLY A 61 -6.83 2.82 14.35
C GLY A 61 -5.82 2.81 13.20
N ASP A 62 -4.61 2.28 13.40
CA ASP A 62 -3.69 2.01 12.29
C ASP A 62 -4.30 0.96 11.35
N ARG A 63 -4.05 1.12 10.06
CA ARG A 63 -4.50 0.21 9.00
C ARG A 63 -3.28 -0.43 8.34
N LYS A 64 -3.36 -1.74 8.10
CA LYS A 64 -2.44 -2.48 7.24
C LYS A 64 -3.03 -2.47 5.83
N VAL A 65 -2.35 -1.83 4.89
CA VAL A 65 -2.74 -1.78 3.48
C VAL A 65 -1.77 -2.64 2.70
N ILE A 66 -2.28 -3.67 2.04
CA ILE A 66 -1.46 -4.56 1.22
C ILE A 66 -1.73 -4.23 -0.23
N VAL A 67 -0.76 -3.61 -0.91
CA VAL A 67 -0.91 -3.11 -2.29
C VAL A 67 -0.25 -4.07 -3.27
N PHE A 68 -0.91 -4.37 -4.38
CA PHE A 68 -0.32 -5.17 -5.46
C PHE A 68 0.85 -4.40 -6.11
N ALA A 69 2.02 -5.02 -6.17
CA ALA A 69 3.24 -4.29 -6.55
C ALA A 69 3.26 -3.93 -8.04
N ASP A 70 2.71 -4.78 -8.91
CA ASP A 70 2.74 -4.53 -10.35
C ASP A 70 1.87 -3.34 -10.74
N ASP A 71 0.76 -3.08 -10.04
CA ASP A 71 -0.06 -1.88 -10.30
C ASP A 71 0.72 -0.59 -10.05
N LEU A 72 1.63 -0.57 -9.05
CA LEU A 72 2.51 0.58 -8.80
C LEU A 72 3.56 0.75 -9.89
N VAL A 73 4.11 -0.35 -10.39
CA VAL A 73 5.10 -0.34 -11.47
C VAL A 73 4.45 0.10 -12.78
N ASP A 74 3.28 -0.44 -13.11
CA ASP A 74 2.51 -0.10 -14.30
C ASP A 74 2.02 1.36 -14.27
N ALA A 75 1.72 1.89 -13.08
CA ALA A 75 1.42 3.30 -12.86
C ALA A 75 2.64 4.22 -13.03
N GLY A 76 3.85 3.68 -13.19
CA GLY A 76 5.08 4.46 -13.24
C GLY A 76 5.42 5.16 -11.92
N PHE A 77 4.93 4.66 -10.78
CA PHE A 77 5.20 5.24 -9.48
C PHE A 77 6.66 5.04 -9.08
N GLU A 78 7.29 6.08 -8.54
CA GLU A 78 8.69 6.03 -8.10
C GLU A 78 8.81 5.22 -6.80
N LEU A 79 9.23 3.96 -6.93
CA LEU A 79 9.58 3.11 -5.79
C LEU A 79 10.92 3.54 -5.16
N PRO A 80 11.10 3.35 -3.83
CA PRO A 80 10.15 2.72 -2.91
C PRO A 80 9.02 3.64 -2.46
N VAL A 81 7.89 3.03 -2.08
CA VAL A 81 6.91 3.72 -1.22
C VAL A 81 7.61 4.02 0.10
N ARG A 82 7.52 5.27 0.58
CA ARG A 82 8.31 5.74 1.73
C ARG A 82 7.44 6.43 2.76
N ARG A 83 7.98 6.55 3.97
CA ARG A 83 7.37 7.36 5.02
C ARG A 83 7.17 8.80 4.54
N GLY A 84 5.99 9.35 4.79
CA GLY A 84 5.60 10.69 4.34
C GLY A 84 4.84 10.73 3.00
N ASP A 85 4.85 9.63 2.24
CA ASP A 85 3.80 9.40 1.25
C ASP A 85 2.44 9.20 1.96
N LYS A 86 1.36 9.34 1.21
CA LYS A 86 0.01 9.04 1.69
C LYS A 86 -0.53 7.82 0.98
N VAL A 87 -1.39 7.08 1.68
CA VAL A 87 -2.34 6.17 1.04
C VAL A 87 -3.72 6.77 1.23
N VAL A 88 -4.47 6.90 0.15
CA VAL A 88 -5.85 7.35 0.19
C VAL A 88 -6.73 6.13 0.06
N VAL A 89 -7.58 5.90 1.06
CA VAL A 89 -8.51 4.78 1.12
C VAL A 89 -9.91 5.36 1.23
N ARG A 90 -10.80 5.07 0.26
CA ARG A 90 -12.19 5.56 0.28
C ARG A 90 -12.29 7.09 0.44
N GLY A 91 -11.38 7.81 -0.22
CA GLY A 91 -11.27 9.27 -0.17
C GLY A 91 -10.62 9.85 1.10
N GLU A 92 -10.25 9.02 2.07
CA GLU A 92 -9.58 9.45 3.30
C GLU A 92 -8.06 9.33 3.14
N GLU A 93 -7.31 10.41 3.41
CA GLU A 93 -5.86 10.36 3.45
C GLU A 93 -5.34 9.76 4.76
N LEU A 94 -4.48 8.77 4.63
CA LEU A 94 -3.73 8.18 5.73
C LEU A 94 -2.24 8.42 5.53
N ASN A 95 -1.54 8.71 6.62
CA ASN A 95 -0.07 8.83 6.61
C ASN A 95 0.56 7.46 6.51
N ILE A 96 1.46 7.26 5.55
CA ILE A 96 2.29 6.06 5.51
C ILE A 96 3.39 6.21 6.56
N GLU A 97 3.36 5.33 7.56
CA GLU A 97 4.34 5.29 8.65
C GLU A 97 5.47 4.30 8.36
N ALA A 98 5.19 3.24 7.59
CA ALA A 98 6.17 2.26 7.13
C ALA A 98 5.65 1.54 5.89
N ALA A 99 6.56 1.12 5.02
CA ALA A 99 6.30 0.24 3.88
C ALA A 99 7.32 -0.90 3.90
N ASP A 100 6.82 -2.13 3.77
CA ASP A 100 7.60 -3.37 3.76
C ASP A 100 7.42 -4.06 2.42
N ASP A 101 8.48 -4.04 1.62
CA ASP A 101 8.58 -4.72 0.33
C ASP A 101 9.29 -6.08 0.44
N SER A 102 9.64 -6.52 1.63
CA SER A 102 10.41 -7.74 1.87
C SER A 102 9.51 -8.93 2.20
N THR A 103 8.44 -8.71 2.97
CA THR A 103 7.55 -9.79 3.46
C THR A 103 6.79 -10.52 2.35
N ARG A 104 6.38 -9.84 1.28
CA ARG A 104 5.58 -10.43 0.19
C ARG A 104 6.40 -10.64 -1.08
N ARG A 105 7.50 -11.37 -0.94
CA ARG A 105 8.34 -11.83 -2.05
C ARG A 105 8.26 -13.34 -2.22
N VAL A 106 8.23 -13.80 -3.47
CA VAL A 106 8.35 -15.23 -3.81
C VAL A 106 9.52 -15.42 -4.74
N ALA A 107 10.48 -16.26 -4.35
CA ALA A 107 11.73 -16.46 -5.07
C ALA A 107 12.45 -15.14 -5.43
N GLY A 108 12.42 -14.16 -4.51
CA GLY A 108 13.03 -12.84 -4.68
C GLY A 108 12.17 -11.81 -5.45
N VAL A 109 11.09 -12.24 -6.10
CA VAL A 109 10.20 -11.36 -6.87
C VAL A 109 9.16 -10.73 -5.94
N LEU A 110 9.02 -9.41 -6.02
CA LEU A 110 8.01 -8.64 -5.29
C LEU A 110 6.61 -8.93 -5.83
N ILE A 111 5.70 -9.31 -4.94
CA ILE A 111 4.29 -9.58 -5.25
C ILE A 111 3.41 -8.42 -4.77
N ALA A 112 3.64 -7.96 -3.55
CA ALA A 112 2.87 -6.88 -2.92
C ALA A 112 3.72 -6.14 -1.88
N ILE A 113 3.28 -4.96 -1.48
CA ILE A 113 3.91 -4.15 -0.43
C ILE A 113 2.95 -4.07 0.76
N GLU A 114 3.43 -4.35 1.97
CA GLU A 114 2.65 -4.12 3.18
C GLU A 114 2.93 -2.71 3.72
N ILE A 115 1.90 -1.90 3.83
CA ILE A 115 1.97 -0.52 4.28
C ILE A 115 1.27 -0.42 5.64
N ARG A 116 1.96 0.16 6.63
CA ARG A 116 1.31 0.65 7.84
C ARG A 116 0.91 2.09 7.62
N ALA A 117 -0.38 2.37 7.70
CA ALA A 117 -0.94 3.69 7.54
C ALA A 117 -1.74 4.13 8.78
N ARG A 118 -1.74 5.43 9.05
CA ARG A 118 -2.42 6.03 10.20
C ARG A 118 -3.31 7.20 9.77
N GLY A 119 -4.56 7.17 10.22
CA GLY A 119 -5.50 8.28 10.08
C GLY A 119 -5.13 9.45 11.01
N HIS A 120 -5.61 10.64 10.66
CA HIS A 120 -5.45 11.85 11.47
C HIS A 120 -6.46 11.91 12.62
#